data_AF-A0A817MI99-F1
#
_entry.id   AF-A0A817MI99-F1
#
_cell.length_a   1.000
_cell.length_b   1.000
_cell.length_c   1.000
_cell.angle_alpha   90.00
_cell.angle_beta   90.00
_cell.angle_gamma   90.00
#
_symmetry.space_group_name_H-M   'P 1'
#
loop_
_entity.id
_entity.type
_entity.pdbx_description
1 polymer ?
#
loop_
_entity_poly.entity_id
_entity_poly.type
_entity_poly.pdbx_seq_one_letter_code
_entity_poly.pdbx_strand_id
1 'polypeptide(L)'
;MTSEIEVEILKCQGINNIPALLRARDLYSIFKIDSEELEDLRNRACLKLKDGEYMIRPAIKDNLAYCINEFKNKLNEKHSQPEHPDQNSNTQDDSFMITFIKSLTDNMNRSKHCYQYNINMRRFTSCVYLLGGRNVYQFLKLNLPGAFPAIQTLDSYNEEYCKRIQEGEFRFEDLENYSNKINSFFVYASEDCTRVVSKVYYDAVSNSFVGFCSTFNNGLPTVRQYQTNDFFQLEEWFESIERSTLMNIFTIQHITNKGVPPFLLSSFGTNNKLDSISVFHR
;
A
#
# COMPACT_ATOMS: atom_id res chain seq x y z
N MET A 1 -4.79 25.10 -3.28
CA MET A 1 -5.12 26.48 -2.84
C MET A 1 -6.62 26.74 -2.83
N THR A 2 -7.41 26.30 -3.82
CA THR A 2 -8.88 26.47 -3.80
C THR A 2 -9.53 25.79 -2.59
N SER A 3 -9.28 24.49 -2.39
CA SER A 3 -9.92 23.63 -1.37
C SER A 3 -9.91 24.12 0.08
N GLU A 4 -8.98 25.00 0.45
CA GLU A 4 -8.89 25.55 1.81
C GLU A 4 -10.01 26.56 2.08
N ILE A 5 -10.44 27.30 1.06
CA ILE A 5 -11.48 28.33 1.17
C ILE A 5 -12.85 27.66 1.40
N GLU A 6 -13.19 26.59 0.67
CA GLU A 6 -14.44 25.85 0.86
C GLU A 6 -14.54 25.27 2.28
N VAL A 7 -13.44 24.74 2.83
CA VAL A 7 -13.41 24.19 4.20
C VAL A 7 -13.66 25.29 5.24
N GLU A 8 -13.07 26.46 5.04
CA GLU A 8 -13.24 27.61 5.93
C GLU A 8 -14.69 28.12 5.91
N ILE A 9 -15.31 28.20 4.73
CA ILE A 9 -16.74 28.53 4.56
C ILE A 9 -17.64 27.58 5.38
N LEU A 10 -17.36 26.28 5.35
CA LEU A 10 -18.14 25.29 6.10
C LEU A 10 -17.93 25.42 7.61
N LYS A 11 -16.68 25.65 8.05
CA LYS A 11 -16.34 25.82 9.47
C LYS A 11 -17.01 27.06 10.08
N CYS A 12 -17.00 28.20 9.39
CA CYS A 12 -17.67 29.42 9.84
C CYS A 12 -19.19 29.24 10.05
N GLN A 13 -19.79 28.26 9.37
CA GLN A 13 -21.21 27.91 9.51
C GLN A 13 -21.49 26.81 10.54
N GLY A 14 -20.45 26.31 11.22
CA GLY A 14 -20.58 25.16 12.11
C GLY A 14 -20.90 23.86 11.37
N ILE A 15 -20.73 23.80 10.05
CA ILE A 15 -20.98 22.60 9.25
C ILE A 15 -19.77 21.68 9.39
N ASN A 16 -19.91 20.67 10.26
CA ASN A 16 -18.86 19.70 10.57
C ASN A 16 -19.22 18.25 10.19
N ASN A 17 -20.37 18.03 9.56
CA ASN A 17 -20.83 16.71 9.12
C ASN A 17 -21.73 16.77 7.88
N ILE A 18 -21.85 15.65 7.16
CA ILE A 18 -22.62 15.53 5.91
C ILE A 18 -24.12 15.84 6.11
N PRO A 19 -24.80 15.35 7.17
CA PRO A 19 -26.19 15.73 7.42
C PRO A 19 -26.40 17.23 7.64
N ALA A 20 -25.45 17.93 8.27
CA ALA A 20 -25.51 19.38 8.43
C ALA A 20 -25.31 20.09 7.07
N LEU A 21 -24.34 19.63 6.27
CA LEU A 21 -24.08 20.15 4.92
C LEU A 21 -25.30 20.04 4.00
N LEU A 22 -25.97 18.87 4.00
CA LEU A 22 -27.13 18.62 3.14
C LEU A 22 -28.39 19.36 3.58
N ARG A 23 -28.49 19.73 4.86
CA ARG A 23 -29.60 20.54 5.41
C ARG A 23 -29.38 22.04 5.26
N ALA A 24 -28.15 22.47 4.96
CA ALA A 24 -27.84 23.88 4.75
C ALA A 24 -28.60 24.40 3.52
N ARG A 25 -29.42 25.44 3.72
CA ARG A 25 -30.23 26.04 2.65
C ARG A 25 -29.42 26.95 1.73
N ASP A 26 -28.49 27.71 2.31
CA ASP A 26 -27.62 28.63 1.61
C ASP A 26 -26.25 28.69 2.30
N LEU A 27 -25.27 28.00 1.71
CA LEU A 27 -23.88 27.94 2.19
C LEU A 27 -23.15 29.27 2.13
N TYR A 28 -23.75 30.29 1.51
CA TYR A 28 -23.07 31.54 1.25
C TYR A 28 -23.72 32.72 1.94
N SER A 29 -24.81 32.46 2.68
CA SER A 29 -25.49 33.44 3.51
C SER A 29 -24.55 34.12 4.53
N ILE A 30 -23.47 33.46 4.95
CA ILE A 30 -22.45 34.04 5.83
C ILE A 30 -21.78 35.28 5.28
N PHE A 31 -21.67 35.42 3.96
CA PHE A 31 -21.03 36.59 3.35
C PHE A 31 -21.91 37.84 3.40
N LYS A 32 -23.17 37.71 3.82
CA LYS A 32 -24.09 38.83 4.09
C LYS A 32 -24.00 39.36 5.52
N ILE A 33 -23.27 38.67 6.40
CA ILE A 33 -23.09 39.08 7.80
C ILE A 33 -22.02 40.17 7.84
N ASP A 34 -22.31 41.31 8.44
CA ASP A 34 -21.31 42.36 8.66
C ASP A 34 -20.43 41.98 9.86
N SER A 35 -19.21 41.51 9.58
CA SER A 35 -18.25 41.04 10.58
C SER A 35 -16.83 41.14 10.04
N GLU A 36 -15.96 41.78 10.81
CA GLU A 36 -14.52 41.91 10.52
C GLU A 36 -13.84 40.55 10.42
N GLU A 37 -14.28 39.55 11.21
CA GLU A 37 -13.73 38.19 11.20
C GLU A 37 -13.96 37.47 9.87
N LEU A 38 -14.98 37.87 9.10
CA LEU A 38 -15.34 37.27 7.82
C LEU A 38 -14.79 38.06 6.63
N GLU A 39 -14.11 39.18 6.85
CA GLU A 39 -13.71 40.10 5.78
C GLU A 39 -12.56 39.52 4.93
N ASP A 40 -11.57 38.90 5.56
CA ASP A 40 -10.50 38.20 4.86
C ASP A 40 -11.06 37.03 4.01
N LEU A 41 -11.93 36.21 4.60
CA LEU A 41 -12.56 35.10 3.89
C LEU A 41 -13.42 35.59 2.72
N ARG A 42 -14.14 36.71 2.89
CA ARG A 42 -14.95 37.33 1.83
C ARG A 42 -14.08 37.84 0.68
N ASN A 43 -12.96 38.48 0.98
CA ASN A 43 -12.01 38.97 -0.04
C ASN A 43 -11.37 37.83 -0.84
N ARG A 44 -11.12 36.67 -0.19
CA ARG A 44 -10.62 35.47 -0.86
C ARG A 44 -11.70 34.75 -1.65
N ALA A 45 -12.90 34.58 -1.10
CA ALA A 45 -13.97 33.77 -1.68
C ALA A 45 -14.85 34.51 -2.72
N CYS A 46 -14.90 35.85 -2.67
CA CYS A 46 -15.78 36.66 -3.50
C CYS A 46 -15.00 37.60 -4.43
N LEU A 47 -15.71 38.11 -5.43
CA LEU A 47 -15.36 39.19 -6.32
C LEU A 47 -16.27 40.37 -5.97
N LYS A 48 -15.69 41.55 -5.72
CA LYS A 48 -16.46 42.77 -5.50
C LYS A 48 -16.94 43.33 -6.85
N LEU A 49 -18.25 43.49 -6.98
CA LEU A 49 -18.90 44.06 -8.15
C LEU A 49 -18.86 45.60 -8.09
N LYS A 50 -19.13 46.25 -9.23
CA LYS A 50 -19.04 47.71 -9.37
C LYS A 50 -20.11 48.47 -8.57
N ASP A 51 -21.21 47.81 -8.28
CA ASP A 51 -22.32 48.29 -7.44
C ASP A 51 -22.03 48.14 -5.93
N GLY A 52 -20.88 47.54 -5.56
CA GLY A 52 -20.50 47.27 -4.19
C GLY A 52 -20.98 45.93 -3.65
N GLU A 53 -21.74 45.15 -4.41
CA GLU A 53 -22.14 43.79 -4.04
C GLU A 53 -20.98 42.80 -4.17
N TYR A 54 -21.11 41.65 -3.50
CA TYR A 54 -20.12 40.57 -3.57
C TYR A 54 -20.69 39.38 -4.33
N MET A 55 -19.99 38.97 -5.38
CA MET A 55 -20.27 37.75 -6.11
C MET A 55 -19.28 36.66 -5.72
N ILE A 56 -19.77 35.48 -5.38
CA ILE A 56 -18.91 34.35 -5.04
C ILE A 56 -18.18 33.88 -6.28
N ARG A 57 -16.89 33.56 -6.16
CA ARG A 57 -16.10 33.05 -7.28
C ARG A 57 -16.77 31.76 -7.82
N PRO A 58 -17.04 31.68 -9.14
CA PRO A 58 -17.75 30.53 -9.73
C PRO A 58 -17.12 29.18 -9.38
N ALA A 59 -15.79 29.08 -9.40
CA ALA A 59 -15.08 27.83 -9.07
C ALA A 59 -15.39 27.29 -7.67
N ILE A 60 -15.51 28.17 -6.66
CA ILE A 60 -15.86 27.78 -5.28
C ILE A 60 -17.31 27.29 -5.24
N LYS A 61 -18.20 27.98 -5.97
CA LYS A 61 -19.60 27.62 -6.06
C LYS A 61 -19.80 26.26 -6.71
N ASP A 62 -19.09 26.01 -7.80
CA ASP A 62 -19.16 24.77 -8.56
C ASP A 62 -18.58 23.59 -7.78
N ASN A 63 -17.47 23.79 -7.05
CA ASN A 63 -16.86 22.77 -6.20
C ASN A 63 -17.79 22.29 -5.09
N LEU A 64 -18.41 23.22 -4.34
CA LEU A 64 -19.36 22.87 -3.28
C LEU A 64 -20.64 22.26 -3.84
N ALA A 65 -21.13 22.76 -4.97
CA ALA A 65 -22.30 22.19 -5.64
C ALA A 65 -22.05 20.74 -6.11
N TYR A 66 -20.88 20.50 -6.71
CA TYR A 66 -20.44 19.16 -7.11
C TYR A 66 -20.37 18.21 -5.90
N CYS A 67 -19.74 18.65 -4.82
CA CYS A 67 -19.62 17.87 -3.59
C CYS A 67 -20.99 17.52 -2.97
N ILE A 68 -21.91 18.49 -2.91
CA ILE A 68 -23.28 18.26 -2.44
C ILE A 68 -24.01 17.25 -3.34
N ASN A 69 -23.86 17.37 -4.66
CA ASN A 69 -24.55 16.50 -5.60
C ASN A 69 -24.08 15.04 -5.47
N GLU A 70 -22.77 14.82 -5.33
CA GLU A 70 -22.19 13.49 -5.06
C GLU A 70 -22.75 12.86 -3.78
N PHE A 71 -22.88 13.64 -2.70
CA PHE A 71 -23.47 13.12 -1.46
C PHE A 71 -24.96 12.81 -1.59
N LYS A 72 -25.72 13.60 -2.36
CA LYS A 72 -27.14 13.33 -2.66
C LYS A 72 -27.31 12.06 -3.49
N ASN A 73 -26.48 11.88 -4.52
CA ASN A 73 -26.52 10.69 -5.38
C ASN A 73 -26.29 9.42 -4.56
N LYS A 74 -25.27 9.41 -3.69
CA LYS A 74 -24.98 8.27 -2.81
C LYS A 74 -26.06 7.97 -1.76
N LEU A 75 -26.84 8.98 -1.36
CA LEU A 75 -27.99 8.78 -0.48
C LEU A 75 -29.18 8.17 -1.22
N ASN A 76 -29.42 8.59 -2.47
CA ASN A 76 -30.51 8.07 -3.28
C ASN A 76 -30.26 6.63 -3.76
N GLU A 77 -29.01 6.25 -4.01
CA GLU A 77 -28.60 4.87 -4.30
C GLU A 77 -28.94 3.89 -3.16
N LYS A 78 -28.89 4.36 -1.90
CA LYS A 78 -29.28 3.55 -0.73
C LYS A 78 -30.79 3.37 -0.56
N HIS A 79 -31.61 4.22 -1.17
CA HIS A 79 -33.07 4.18 -1.05
C HIS A 79 -33.79 3.48 -2.22
N SER A 80 -33.05 2.99 -3.21
CA SER A 80 -33.62 2.37 -4.43
C SER A 80 -33.42 0.85 -4.52
N GLN A 81 -33.04 0.16 -3.43
CA GLN A 81 -33.11 -1.30 -3.37
C GLN A 81 -34.51 -1.74 -2.91
N PRO A 82 -35.21 -2.63 -3.62
CA PRO A 82 -36.55 -3.08 -3.25
C PRO A 82 -36.49 -4.01 -2.03
N GLU A 83 -37.37 -3.74 -1.05
CA GLU A 83 -37.58 -4.56 0.15
C GLU A 83 -38.24 -5.91 -0.22
N HIS A 84 -37.48 -7.00 -0.09
CA HIS A 84 -38.04 -8.34 0.15
C HIS A 84 -37.57 -8.81 1.53
N PRO A 85 -38.48 -9.20 2.45
CA PRO A 85 -38.11 -9.64 3.78
C PRO A 85 -37.89 -11.15 3.77
N ASP A 86 -36.66 -11.59 3.58
CA ASP A 86 -36.27 -12.95 3.96
C ASP A 86 -35.16 -12.92 5.03
N GLN A 87 -35.51 -13.53 6.15
CA GLN A 87 -34.70 -13.65 7.35
C GLN A 87 -33.61 -14.69 7.12
N ASN A 88 -32.36 -14.23 7.05
CA ASN A 88 -31.11 -14.89 7.47
C ASN A 88 -29.95 -14.55 6.52
N SER A 89 -29.29 -13.43 6.78
CA SER A 89 -27.83 -13.37 6.68
C SER A 89 -27.31 -12.21 7.52
N ASN A 90 -26.50 -12.56 8.52
CA ASN A 90 -25.58 -11.62 9.12
C ASN A 90 -24.56 -11.18 8.06
N THR A 91 -24.06 -9.96 8.28
CA THR A 91 -22.76 -9.40 7.82
C THR A 91 -22.61 -8.86 6.40
N GLN A 92 -22.47 -7.52 6.36
CA GLN A 92 -21.19 -6.84 6.04
C GLN A 92 -20.95 -6.42 4.58
N ASP A 93 -21.38 -5.20 4.27
CA ASP A 93 -20.73 -4.37 3.25
C ASP A 93 -20.38 -2.99 3.83
N ASP A 94 -19.59 -3.01 4.91
CA ASP A 94 -18.88 -1.82 5.36
C ASP A 94 -17.75 -1.54 4.36
N SER A 95 -18.01 -0.70 3.36
CA SER A 95 -17.02 -0.21 2.40
C SER A 95 -15.69 0.09 3.10
N PHE A 96 -14.56 -0.35 2.52
CA PHE A 96 -13.21 -0.11 3.07
C PHE A 96 -13.00 1.34 3.50
N MET A 97 -13.58 2.30 2.78
CA MET A 97 -13.53 3.73 3.11
C MET A 97 -14.17 4.05 4.46
N ILE A 98 -15.28 3.40 4.82
CA ILE A 98 -15.92 3.54 6.14
C ILE A 98 -14.98 3.00 7.22
N THR A 99 -14.40 1.83 6.97
CA THR A 99 -13.41 1.22 7.88
C THR A 99 -12.18 2.12 8.06
N PHE A 100 -11.70 2.73 6.97
CA PHE A 100 -10.57 3.65 6.97
C PHE A 100 -10.86 4.93 7.75
N ILE A 101 -11.98 5.59 7.45
CA ILE A 101 -12.41 6.82 8.14
C ILE A 101 -12.66 6.56 9.62
N LYS A 102 -13.29 5.42 9.96
CA LYS A 102 -13.52 5.01 11.35
C LYS A 102 -12.20 4.79 12.07
N SER A 103 -11.27 4.02 11.48
CA SER A 103 -9.95 3.77 12.08
C SER A 103 -9.17 5.06 12.29
N LEU A 104 -9.23 6.00 11.33
CA LEU A 104 -8.62 7.31 11.46
C LEU A 104 -9.23 8.10 12.62
N THR A 105 -10.56 8.19 12.66
CA THR A 105 -11.28 8.92 13.71
C THR A 105 -11.01 8.34 15.10
N ASP A 106 -11.06 7.00 15.22
CA ASP A 106 -10.78 6.30 16.46
C ASP A 106 -9.34 6.55 16.94
N ASN A 107 -8.37 6.57 16.02
CA ASN A 107 -6.98 6.86 16.36
C ASN A 107 -6.75 8.34 16.68
N MET A 108 -7.44 9.27 16.02
CA MET A 108 -7.38 10.69 16.36
C MET A 108 -7.89 10.99 17.77
N ASN A 109 -8.82 10.18 18.29
CA ASN A 109 -9.31 10.26 19.66
C ASN A 109 -8.36 9.61 20.69
N ARG A 110 -7.28 8.97 20.24
CA ARG A 110 -6.29 8.29 21.09
C ARG A 110 -5.00 9.10 21.18
N SER A 111 -4.19 8.79 22.19
CA SER A 111 -2.82 9.30 22.22
C SER A 111 -2.01 8.71 21.05
N LYS A 112 -1.02 9.48 20.58
CA LYS A 112 -0.16 9.11 19.44
C LYS A 112 0.52 7.75 19.57
N HIS A 113 0.73 7.29 20.81
CA HIS A 113 1.40 6.02 21.13
C HIS A 113 0.43 4.83 21.24
N CYS A 114 -0.88 5.07 21.14
CA CYS A 114 -1.93 4.06 21.31
C CYS A 114 -2.77 3.86 20.04
N TYR A 115 -2.26 4.27 18.88
CA TYR A 115 -2.92 4.00 17.60
C TYR A 115 -3.02 2.49 17.38
N GLN A 116 -4.19 2.04 16.92
CA GLN A 116 -4.41 0.65 16.55
C GLN A 116 -4.93 0.57 15.13
N TYR A 117 -4.54 -0.49 14.46
CA TYR A 117 -4.87 -0.75 13.07
C TYR A 117 -5.44 -2.14 12.96
N ASN A 118 -6.64 -2.25 12.38
CA ASN A 118 -7.24 -3.54 12.04
C ASN A 118 -6.51 -4.18 10.85
N ILE A 119 -6.77 -5.46 10.59
CA ILE A 119 -6.10 -6.23 9.54
C ILE A 119 -6.19 -5.58 8.14
N ASN A 120 -7.33 -4.99 7.80
CA ASN A 120 -7.55 -4.35 6.50
C ASN A 120 -6.70 -3.08 6.36
N MET A 121 -6.61 -2.28 7.43
CA MET A 121 -5.75 -1.11 7.50
C MET A 121 -4.27 -1.50 7.39
N ARG A 122 -3.84 -2.54 8.12
CA ARG A 122 -2.46 -3.03 8.05
C ARG A 122 -2.09 -3.41 6.61
N ARG A 123 -2.89 -4.26 5.97
CA ARG A 123 -2.71 -4.68 4.57
C ARG A 123 -2.68 -3.49 3.60
N PHE A 124 -3.64 -2.57 3.74
CA PHE A 124 -3.67 -1.36 2.93
C PHE A 124 -2.38 -0.54 3.08
N THR A 125 -1.92 -0.31 4.31
CA THR A 125 -0.71 0.47 4.57
C THR A 125 0.54 -0.24 4.03
N SER A 126 0.61 -1.57 4.08
CA SER A 126 1.67 -2.37 3.45
C SER A 126 1.67 -2.20 1.94
N CYS A 127 0.50 -2.27 1.29
CA CYS A 127 0.38 -2.04 -0.15
C CYS A 127 0.81 -0.62 -0.56
N VAL A 128 0.39 0.41 0.20
CA VAL A 128 0.81 1.79 -0.06
C VAL A 128 2.32 1.94 0.03
N TYR A 129 2.97 1.30 1.01
CA TYR A 129 4.42 1.34 1.15
C TYR A 129 5.15 0.58 0.03
N LEU A 130 4.69 -0.62 -0.31
CA LEU A 130 5.31 -1.46 -1.34
C LEU A 130 5.15 -0.87 -2.74
N LEU A 131 3.96 -0.34 -3.07
CA LEU A 131 3.66 0.19 -4.40
C LEU A 131 4.01 1.68 -4.55
N GLY A 132 3.76 2.49 -3.53
CA GLY A 132 4.03 3.93 -3.54
C GLY A 132 5.46 4.28 -3.07
N GLY A 133 6.14 3.35 -2.40
CA GLY A 133 7.46 3.58 -1.85
C GLY A 133 7.46 4.42 -0.56
N ARG A 134 8.65 4.52 0.05
CA ARG A 134 8.86 5.17 1.35
C ARG A 134 8.42 6.64 1.36
N ASN A 135 8.70 7.39 0.29
CA ASN A 135 8.42 8.83 0.25
C ASN A 135 6.92 9.11 0.20
N VAL A 136 6.17 8.40 -0.64
CA VAL A 136 4.70 8.53 -0.72
C VAL A 136 4.08 8.13 0.61
N TYR A 137 4.54 7.02 1.19
CA TYR A 137 4.04 6.56 2.48
C TYR A 137 4.26 7.59 3.60
N GLN A 138 5.47 8.14 3.70
CA GLN A 138 5.78 9.17 4.70
C GLN A 138 4.97 10.45 4.47
N PHE A 139 4.82 10.87 3.22
CA PHE A 139 3.99 12.02 2.87
C PHE A 139 2.54 11.82 3.34
N LEU A 140 1.92 10.68 3.03
CA LEU A 140 0.56 10.37 3.46
C LEU A 140 0.44 10.30 4.99
N LYS A 141 1.40 9.65 5.66
CA LYS A 141 1.42 9.56 7.13
C LYS A 141 1.50 10.93 7.81
N LEU A 142 2.25 11.87 7.24
CA LEU A 142 2.39 13.22 7.78
C LEU A 142 1.10 14.04 7.60
N ASN A 143 0.41 13.87 6.47
CA ASN A 143 -0.81 14.60 6.16
C ASN A 143 -2.09 13.97 6.74
N LEU A 144 -2.04 12.68 7.12
CA LEU A 144 -3.16 11.92 7.69
C LEU A 144 -2.73 11.30 9.03
N PRO A 145 -2.59 12.10 10.11
CA PRO A 145 -2.18 11.61 11.41
C PRO A 145 -3.16 10.54 11.92
N GLY A 146 -2.64 9.41 12.41
CA GLY A 146 -3.47 8.30 12.89
C GLY A 146 -3.96 7.33 11.81
N ALA A 147 -3.88 7.67 10.51
CA ALA A 147 -4.25 6.75 9.42
C ALA A 147 -3.18 5.70 9.11
N PHE A 148 -1.90 6.07 9.26
CA PHE A 148 -0.77 5.22 8.88
C PHE A 148 0.15 4.90 10.07
N PRO A 149 0.55 3.63 10.26
CA PRO A 149 1.47 3.24 11.32
C PRO A 149 2.88 3.80 11.13
N ALA A 150 3.73 3.61 12.14
CA ALA A 150 5.15 3.85 11.99
C ALA A 150 5.81 2.82 11.07
N ILE A 151 6.91 3.18 10.40
CA ILE A 151 7.61 2.27 9.47
C ILE A 151 8.07 1.01 10.22
N GLN A 152 8.61 1.13 11.42
CA GLN A 152 9.00 -0.03 12.25
C GLN A 152 7.81 -0.97 12.51
N THR A 153 6.63 -0.42 12.80
CA THR A 153 5.41 -1.21 12.98
C THR A 153 4.97 -1.84 11.66
N LEU A 154 5.11 -1.12 10.56
CA LEU A 154 4.82 -1.64 9.23
C LEU A 154 5.74 -2.80 8.85
N ASP A 155 7.02 -2.72 9.20
CA ASP A 155 8.00 -3.79 8.95
C ASP A 155 7.55 -5.07 9.67
N SER A 156 7.09 -4.97 10.92
CA SER A 156 6.52 -6.12 11.65
C SER A 156 5.25 -6.69 10.99
N TYR A 157 4.40 -5.83 10.41
CA TYR A 157 3.23 -6.29 9.66
C TYR A 157 3.63 -6.98 8.36
N ASN A 158 4.66 -6.47 7.67
CA ASN A 158 5.16 -7.08 6.45
C ASN A 158 5.81 -8.44 6.75
N GLU A 159 6.52 -8.58 7.86
CA GLU A 159 7.04 -9.87 8.32
C GLU A 159 5.93 -10.88 8.64
N GLU A 160 4.78 -10.42 9.16
CA GLU A 160 3.59 -11.25 9.39
C GLU A 160 2.93 -11.71 8.08
N TYR A 161 2.82 -10.84 7.07
CA TYR A 161 2.08 -11.13 5.84
C TYR A 161 2.91 -11.72 4.71
N CYS A 162 4.19 -11.37 4.64
CA CYS A 162 5.09 -11.79 3.57
C CYS A 162 5.98 -12.92 4.08
N LYS A 163 5.76 -14.13 3.56
CA LYS A 163 6.71 -15.23 3.73
C LYS A 163 8.06 -14.78 3.16
N ARG A 164 9.08 -14.78 4.01
CA ARG A 164 10.44 -14.42 3.60
C ARG A 164 10.95 -15.45 2.59
N ILE A 165 11.40 -14.97 1.44
CA ILE A 165 11.99 -15.80 0.40
C ILE A 165 13.45 -16.05 0.77
N GLN A 166 13.88 -17.31 0.73
CA GLN A 166 15.27 -17.68 0.99
C GLN A 166 16.03 -17.87 -0.32
N GLU A 167 17.32 -17.55 -0.30
CA GLU A 167 18.20 -17.75 -1.44
C GLU A 167 18.30 -19.23 -1.80
N GLY A 168 18.10 -19.55 -3.08
CA GLY A 168 18.17 -20.91 -3.63
C GLY A 168 16.97 -21.81 -3.31
N GLU A 169 16.04 -21.40 -2.45
CA GLU A 169 14.87 -22.21 -2.11
C GLU A 169 13.84 -22.22 -3.25
N PHE A 170 13.54 -23.40 -3.77
CA PHE A 170 12.46 -23.58 -4.75
C PHE A 170 11.12 -23.76 -4.06
N ARG A 171 10.21 -22.82 -4.32
CA ARG A 171 8.93 -22.68 -3.60
C ARG A 171 7.77 -23.43 -4.28
N PHE A 172 7.94 -24.73 -4.51
CA PHE A 172 6.95 -25.54 -5.23
C PHE A 172 5.59 -25.65 -4.52
N GLU A 173 5.58 -25.79 -3.19
CA GLU A 173 4.34 -25.83 -2.40
C GLU A 173 3.57 -24.51 -2.50
N ASP A 174 4.29 -23.39 -2.45
CA ASP A 174 3.68 -22.06 -2.59
C ASP A 174 3.13 -21.86 -4.02
N LEU A 175 3.82 -22.38 -5.04
CA LEU A 175 3.35 -22.37 -6.43
C LEU A 175 2.08 -23.21 -6.62
N GLU A 176 1.99 -24.38 -6.00
CA GLU A 176 0.80 -25.22 -6.05
C GLU A 176 -0.40 -24.50 -5.41
N ASN A 177 -0.21 -23.93 -4.23
CA ASN A 177 -1.23 -23.12 -3.56
C ASN A 177 -1.67 -21.91 -4.39
N TYR A 178 -0.72 -21.25 -5.05
CA TYR A 178 -0.99 -20.13 -5.95
C TYR A 178 -1.80 -20.57 -7.18
N SER A 179 -1.43 -21.69 -7.80
CA SER A 179 -2.10 -22.28 -8.95
C SER A 179 -3.53 -22.70 -8.63
N ASN A 180 -3.74 -23.32 -7.46
CA ASN A 180 -5.05 -23.69 -6.94
C ASN A 180 -5.95 -22.46 -6.76
N LYS A 181 -5.41 -21.37 -6.21
CA LYS A 181 -6.16 -20.13 -5.97
C LYS A 181 -6.60 -19.45 -7.27
N ILE A 182 -5.78 -19.52 -8.31
CA ILE A 182 -6.06 -18.92 -9.62
C ILE A 182 -6.87 -19.87 -10.51
N ASN A 183 -7.02 -21.13 -10.09
CA ASN A 183 -7.61 -22.20 -10.87
C ASN A 183 -6.94 -22.35 -12.24
N SER A 184 -5.61 -22.36 -12.24
CA SER A 184 -4.80 -22.49 -13.46
C SER A 184 -3.54 -23.29 -13.17
N PHE A 185 -3.39 -24.42 -13.87
CA PHE A 185 -2.22 -25.30 -13.75
C PHE A 185 -1.31 -25.25 -14.99
N PHE A 186 -1.74 -24.55 -16.04
CA PHE A 186 -0.95 -24.36 -17.24
C PHE A 186 -0.09 -23.11 -17.11
N VAL A 187 1.22 -23.32 -17.08
CA VAL A 187 2.20 -22.28 -16.80
C VAL A 187 3.36 -22.31 -17.80
N TYR A 188 3.98 -21.16 -18.03
CA TYR A 188 5.30 -21.02 -18.63
C TYR A 188 6.32 -20.80 -17.52
N ALA A 189 7.42 -21.55 -17.58
CA ALA A 189 8.59 -21.30 -16.76
C ALA A 189 9.62 -20.52 -17.57
N SER A 190 10.23 -19.52 -16.94
CA SER A 190 11.34 -18.78 -17.51
C SER A 190 12.47 -18.66 -16.48
N GLU A 191 13.68 -18.87 -16.96
CA GLU A 191 14.93 -18.61 -16.24
C GLU A 191 15.60 -17.42 -16.89
N ASP A 192 15.99 -16.43 -16.09
CA ASP A 192 16.77 -15.29 -16.56
C ASP A 192 17.75 -14.84 -15.47
N CYS A 193 18.80 -14.13 -15.89
CA CYS A 193 19.88 -13.71 -15.02
C CYS A 193 20.07 -12.20 -15.09
N THR A 194 20.07 -11.54 -13.93
CA THR A 194 20.25 -10.09 -13.82
C THR A 194 21.50 -9.74 -13.05
N ARG A 195 22.14 -8.61 -13.41
CA ARG A 195 23.33 -8.13 -12.68
C ARG A 195 22.93 -7.50 -11.36
N VAL A 196 23.62 -7.88 -10.30
CA VAL A 196 23.43 -7.35 -8.94
C VAL A 196 24.67 -6.67 -8.41
N VAL A 197 24.50 -5.81 -7.40
CA VAL A 197 25.62 -5.23 -6.66
C VAL A 197 26.20 -6.31 -5.76
N SER A 198 27.46 -6.69 -6.00
CA SER A 198 28.15 -7.72 -5.23
C SER A 198 28.39 -7.28 -3.79
N LYS A 199 27.48 -7.67 -2.91
CA LYS A 199 27.55 -7.40 -1.48
C LYS A 199 27.05 -8.60 -0.70
N VAL A 200 27.82 -8.94 0.33
CA VAL A 200 27.47 -10.00 1.29
C VAL A 200 26.65 -9.38 2.41
N TYR A 201 25.54 -10.02 2.75
CA TYR A 201 24.66 -9.63 3.85
C TYR A 201 24.55 -10.76 4.85
N TYR A 202 24.57 -10.42 6.13
CA TYR A 202 24.25 -11.36 7.20
C TYR A 202 22.73 -11.37 7.42
N ASP A 203 22.14 -12.57 7.39
CA ASP A 203 20.78 -12.81 7.82
C ASP A 203 20.75 -13.36 9.23
N ALA A 204 20.34 -12.52 10.18
CA ALA A 204 20.25 -12.89 11.60
C ALA A 204 19.21 -14.00 11.87
N VAL A 205 18.18 -14.15 11.02
CA VAL A 205 17.11 -15.13 11.27
C VAL A 205 17.56 -16.55 10.98
N SER A 206 18.23 -16.77 9.85
CA SER A 206 18.80 -18.06 9.47
C SER A 206 20.23 -18.27 9.98
N ASN A 207 20.83 -17.24 10.57
CA ASN A 207 22.25 -17.19 10.92
C ASN A 207 23.15 -17.55 9.73
N SER A 208 22.84 -17.00 8.56
CA SER A 208 23.55 -17.31 7.31
C SER A 208 23.98 -16.06 6.56
N PHE A 209 25.00 -16.19 5.72
CA PHE A 209 25.47 -15.14 4.84
C PHE A 209 24.90 -15.32 3.42
N VAL A 210 24.41 -14.23 2.84
CA VAL A 210 23.74 -14.17 1.52
C VAL A 210 24.56 -13.29 0.58
N GLY A 211 24.68 -13.67 -0.69
CA GLY A 211 25.41 -12.89 -1.71
C GLY A 211 26.77 -13.45 -2.13
N PHE A 212 27.15 -14.62 -1.61
CA PHE A 212 28.20 -15.46 -2.20
C PHE A 212 27.61 -16.32 -3.33
N CYS A 213 28.44 -16.73 -4.29
CA CYS A 213 27.97 -17.63 -5.34
C CYS A 213 27.47 -18.95 -4.74
N SER A 214 26.26 -19.37 -5.11
CA SER A 214 25.71 -20.63 -4.63
C SER A 214 26.43 -21.82 -5.26
N THR A 215 26.67 -22.88 -4.48
CA THR A 215 27.09 -24.18 -5.02
C THR A 215 25.89 -25.01 -5.43
N PHE A 216 26.10 -25.89 -6.42
CA PHE A 216 25.06 -26.75 -6.96
C PHE A 216 25.19 -28.18 -6.44
N ASN A 217 24.04 -28.77 -6.12
CA ASN A 217 23.88 -30.19 -5.85
C ASN A 217 22.83 -30.72 -6.83
N ASN A 218 23.24 -31.57 -7.77
CA ASN A 218 22.40 -32.04 -8.88
C ASN A 218 21.72 -30.90 -9.65
N GLY A 219 22.48 -29.88 -10.05
CA GLY A 219 21.98 -28.73 -10.81
C GLY A 219 21.22 -27.68 -9.99
N LEU A 220 20.76 -28.02 -8.78
CA LEU A 220 20.02 -27.10 -7.91
C LEU A 220 20.93 -26.40 -6.89
N PRO A 221 20.69 -25.12 -6.57
CA PRO A 221 21.44 -24.40 -5.56
C PRO A 221 21.26 -25.01 -4.16
N THR A 222 22.31 -24.99 -3.35
CA THR A 222 22.24 -25.45 -1.96
C THR A 222 21.71 -24.34 -1.05
N VAL A 223 20.56 -24.57 -0.43
CA VAL A 223 19.91 -23.61 0.48
C VAL A 223 20.74 -23.45 1.76
N ARG A 224 20.91 -22.21 2.23
CA ARG A 224 21.64 -21.86 3.48
C ARG A 224 23.06 -22.42 3.58
N GLN A 225 23.75 -22.52 2.45
CA GLN A 225 25.12 -23.05 2.40
C GLN A 225 26.08 -22.34 3.37
N TYR A 226 25.98 -21.01 3.48
CA TYR A 226 26.91 -20.18 4.27
C TYR A 226 26.37 -19.91 5.68
N GLN A 227 26.00 -20.98 6.40
CA GLN A 227 25.60 -20.92 7.79
C GLN A 227 26.76 -21.38 8.68
N THR A 228 27.18 -20.54 9.62
CA THR A 228 28.26 -20.88 10.56
C THR A 228 28.12 -20.15 11.89
N ASN A 229 28.70 -20.75 12.92
CA ASN A 229 28.91 -20.12 14.23
C ASN A 229 30.40 -19.79 14.47
N ASP A 230 31.27 -20.10 13.51
CA ASP A 230 32.72 -19.93 13.61
C ASP A 230 33.20 -18.74 12.79
N PHE A 231 33.98 -17.86 13.43
CA PHE A 231 34.56 -16.69 12.80
C PHE A 231 35.64 -17.08 11.78
N PHE A 232 36.43 -18.13 12.03
CA PHE A 232 37.50 -18.53 11.11
C PHE A 232 36.94 -19.05 9.79
N GLN A 233 35.87 -19.84 9.85
CA GLN A 233 35.15 -20.28 8.66
C GLN A 233 34.56 -19.11 7.86
N LEU A 234 34.08 -18.07 8.56
CA LEU A 234 33.60 -16.86 7.91
C LEU A 234 34.74 -16.13 7.17
N GLU A 235 35.88 -15.95 7.83
CA GLU A 235 37.07 -15.32 7.26
C GLU A 235 37.53 -16.07 6.00
N GLU A 236 37.60 -17.41 6.09
CA GLU A 236 37.92 -18.28 4.96
C GLU A 236 36.97 -18.04 3.77
N TRP A 237 35.66 -17.93 4.01
CA TRP A 237 34.70 -17.67 2.93
C TRP A 237 34.89 -16.30 2.28
N PHE A 238 35.21 -15.27 3.06
CA PHE A 238 35.43 -13.92 2.52
C PHE A 238 36.69 -13.83 1.64
N GLU A 239 37.68 -14.68 1.89
CA GLU A 239 38.92 -14.74 1.11
C GLU A 239 38.82 -15.68 -0.10
N SER A 240 38.15 -16.83 0.06
CA SER A 240 38.16 -17.91 -0.92
C SER A 240 36.95 -17.95 -1.85
N ILE A 241 35.80 -17.41 -1.44
CA ILE A 241 34.53 -17.55 -2.16
C ILE A 241 34.19 -16.28 -2.93
N GLU A 242 33.91 -16.47 -4.23
CA GLU A 242 33.53 -15.37 -5.11
C GLU A 242 32.14 -14.83 -4.73
N ARG A 243 32.05 -13.49 -4.60
CA ARG A 243 30.78 -12.80 -4.40
C ARG A 243 29.96 -12.83 -5.67
N SER A 244 28.65 -12.99 -5.54
CA SER A 244 27.76 -13.01 -6.70
C SER A 244 27.70 -11.65 -7.37
N THR A 245 27.92 -11.63 -8.68
CA THR A 245 27.75 -10.47 -9.56
C THR A 245 26.43 -10.54 -10.32
N LEU A 246 25.84 -11.73 -10.37
CA LEU A 246 24.60 -12.02 -11.04
C LEU A 246 23.62 -12.70 -10.08
N MET A 247 22.33 -12.51 -10.31
CA MET A 247 21.26 -13.22 -9.63
C MET A 247 20.43 -13.94 -10.69
N ASN A 248 20.39 -15.26 -10.59
CA ASN A 248 19.53 -16.09 -11.42
C ASN A 248 18.13 -16.11 -10.83
N ILE A 249 17.12 -16.04 -11.68
CA ILE A 249 15.72 -15.88 -11.28
C ILE A 249 14.88 -16.88 -12.08
N PHE A 250 14.09 -17.67 -11.36
CA PHE A 250 13.09 -18.57 -11.93
C PHE A 250 11.71 -17.99 -11.70
N THR A 251 11.02 -17.65 -12.78
CA THR A 251 9.64 -17.13 -12.72
C THR A 251 8.68 -18.06 -13.44
N ILE A 252 7.48 -18.17 -12.89
CA ILE A 252 6.38 -18.96 -13.43
C ILE A 252 5.22 -18.02 -13.79
N GLN A 253 4.75 -18.08 -15.02
CA GLN A 253 3.64 -17.26 -15.51
C GLN A 253 2.47 -18.15 -15.97
N HIS A 254 1.28 -17.90 -15.44
CA HIS A 254 0.07 -18.62 -15.85
C HIS A 254 -0.43 -18.15 -17.23
N ILE A 255 -0.89 -19.11 -18.05
CA ILE A 255 -1.32 -18.86 -19.44
C ILE A 255 -2.73 -18.25 -19.49
N THR A 256 -3.62 -18.71 -18.62
CA THR A 256 -5.07 -18.52 -18.81
C THR A 256 -5.61 -17.16 -18.41
N ASN A 257 -4.89 -16.36 -17.60
CA ASN A 257 -5.40 -15.09 -17.10
C ASN A 257 -4.46 -13.92 -17.39
N LYS A 258 -4.90 -13.06 -18.32
CA LYS A 258 -4.32 -11.72 -18.52
C LYS A 258 -4.49 -10.93 -17.21
N GLY A 259 -3.39 -10.52 -16.59
CA GLY A 259 -3.38 -9.73 -15.35
C GLY A 259 -3.00 -10.51 -14.09
N VAL A 260 -2.73 -11.81 -14.18
CA VAL A 260 -2.13 -12.57 -13.07
C VAL A 260 -0.63 -12.27 -13.02
N PRO A 261 -0.08 -11.81 -11.88
CA PRO A 261 1.33 -11.51 -11.77
C PRO A 261 2.18 -12.78 -11.85
N PRO A 262 3.43 -12.70 -12.36
CA PRO A 262 4.34 -13.83 -12.37
C PRO A 262 4.69 -14.24 -10.93
N PHE A 263 4.83 -15.55 -10.72
CA PHE A 263 5.25 -16.12 -9.46
C PHE A 263 6.77 -16.33 -9.45
N LEU A 264 7.46 -15.79 -8.43
CA LEU A 264 8.89 -16.05 -8.22
C LEU A 264 9.07 -17.42 -7.55
N LEU A 265 9.58 -18.38 -8.31
CA LEU A 265 9.80 -19.76 -7.85
C LEU A 265 11.08 -19.90 -7.02
N SER A 266 12.19 -19.35 -7.50
CA SER A 266 13.48 -19.35 -6.81
C SER A 266 14.38 -18.24 -7.34
N SER A 267 15.33 -17.80 -6.53
CA SER A 267 16.39 -16.90 -6.96
C SER A 267 17.67 -17.15 -6.16
N PHE A 268 18.82 -17.07 -6.82
CA PHE A 268 20.12 -17.25 -6.17
C PHE A 268 21.26 -16.51 -6.86
N GLY A 269 22.29 -16.20 -6.08
CA GLY A 269 23.52 -15.56 -6.55
C GLY A 269 24.42 -16.50 -7.35
N THR A 270 24.94 -16.01 -8.47
CA THR A 270 25.86 -16.73 -9.34
C THR A 270 26.89 -15.79 -9.98
N ASN A 271 27.92 -16.38 -10.58
CA ASN A 271 28.92 -15.75 -11.44
C ASN A 271 28.82 -16.28 -12.89
N ASN A 272 27.81 -17.09 -13.19
CA ASN A 272 27.60 -17.76 -14.49
C ASN A 272 28.77 -18.67 -14.94
N LYS A 273 29.62 -19.13 -14.01
CA LYS A 273 30.68 -20.13 -14.27
C LYS A 273 30.18 -21.52 -13.93
N LEU A 274 29.05 -21.92 -14.50
CA LEU A 274 28.46 -23.24 -14.29
C LEU A 274 29.21 -24.29 -15.11
N ASP A 275 29.45 -25.45 -14.52
CA ASP A 275 29.96 -26.61 -15.23
C ASP A 275 28.85 -27.26 -16.07
N SER A 276 29.24 -27.91 -17.17
CA SER A 276 28.30 -28.52 -18.10
C SER A 276 27.43 -29.60 -17.45
N ILE A 277 27.92 -30.26 -16.41
CA ILE A 277 27.20 -31.29 -15.66
C ILE A 277 26.08 -30.65 -14.83
N SER A 278 26.34 -29.56 -14.11
CA SER A 278 25.27 -28.85 -13.39
C SER A 278 24.21 -28.26 -14.31
N VAL A 279 24.59 -27.85 -15.53
CA VAL A 279 23.61 -27.40 -16.53
C VAL A 279 22.73 -28.57 -17.01
N PHE A 280 23.29 -29.76 -17.21
CA PHE A 280 22.54 -30.93 -17.63
C PHE A 280 21.55 -31.44 -16.57
N HIS A 281 21.89 -31.29 -15.29
CA HIS A 281 21.06 -31.75 -14.18
C HIS A 281 19.99 -30.74 -13.73
N ARG A 282 20.02 -29.50 -14.22
CA ARG A 282 18.95 -28.51 -14.02
C ARG A 282 17.71 -28.86 -14.82
#